data_AF-A0A7V4IX69-F1
#
_entry.id   AF-A0A7V4IX69-F1
#
_cell.length_a   1.000
_cell.length_b   1.000
_cell.length_c   1.000
_cell.angle_alpha   90.00
_cell.angle_beta   90.00
_cell.angle_gamma   90.00
#
_symmetry.space_group_name_H-M   'P 1'
#
loop_
_entity.id
_entity.type
_entity.pdbx_description
1 polymer ?
#
loop_
_entity_poly.entity_id
_entity_poly.type
_entity_poly.pdbx_seq_one_letter_code
_entity_poly.pdbx_strand_id
1 'polypeptide(L)' 'MLLYRFRRAGCVDPIRLFPAETMQAIYRFSGGVPRDIIVVTEATMKEAFLRDSDRLLPEHVERAVADLASRKSRYADAA' A
#
# COMPACT_ATOMS: atom_id res chain seq x y z
N MET A 1 -7.11 6.94 9.40
CA MET A 1 -6.15 5.85 9.72
C MET A 1 -4.70 6.14 9.30
N LEU A 2 -4.45 6.95 8.24
CA LEU A 2 -3.11 7.43 7.88
C LEU A 2 -2.40 8.16 9.03
N LEU A 3 -3.08 9.10 9.70
CA LEU A 3 -2.49 9.91 10.78
C LEU A 3 -2.10 9.11 12.04
N TYR A 4 -2.85 8.04 12.35
CA TYR A 4 -2.61 7.23 13.55
C TYR A 4 -1.33 6.41 13.45
N ARG A 5 -0.97 5.95 12.24
CA ARG A 5 0.26 5.16 12.00
C ARG A 5 1.52 6.02 11.96
N PHE A 6 1.46 7.23 11.41
CA PHE A 6 2.57 8.18 11.51
C PHE A 6 2.89 8.54 12.97
N ARG A 7 1.87 8.62 13.85
CA ARG A 7 2.06 8.85 15.29
C ARG A 7 2.59 7.64 16.06
N ARG A 8 2.14 6.42 15.76
CA ARG A 8 2.58 5.21 16.48
C ARG A 8 3.98 4.73 16.07
N ALA A 9 4.43 5.05 14.85
CA ALA A 9 5.73 4.64 14.33
C ALA A 9 6.92 5.49 14.85
N GLY A 10 6.71 6.52 15.68
CA GLY A 10 7.81 7.37 16.17
C GLY A 10 8.70 7.87 15.03
N CYS A 11 8.11 8.21 13.88
CA CYS A 11 8.86 8.36 12.63
C CYS A 11 9.69 9.65 12.67
N VAL A 12 10.95 9.51 13.05
CA VAL A 12 11.97 10.57 12.99
C VAL A 12 12.42 10.82 11.54
N ASP A 13 12.13 9.88 10.62
CA ASP A 13 12.56 9.93 9.21
C ASP A 13 11.55 9.26 8.25
N PRO A 14 10.81 10.04 7.44
CA PRO A 14 9.87 9.53 6.43
C PRO A 14 10.52 8.66 5.34
N ILE A 15 11.79 8.88 5.03
CA ILE A 15 12.52 8.14 3.98
C ILE A 15 12.75 6.69 4.41
N ARG A 16 12.96 6.46 5.71
CA ARG A 16 13.07 5.09 6.25
C ARG A 16 11.76 4.31 6.18
N LEU A 17 10.63 5.01 6.27
CA LEU A 17 9.29 4.42 6.25
C LEU A 17 8.83 4.13 4.81
N PHE A 18 9.26 4.97 3.85
CA PHE A 18 9.04 4.85 2.43
C PHE A 18 10.36 4.82 1.64
N PRO A 19 11.00 3.65 1.55
CA PRO A 19 12.13 3.45 0.66
C PRO A 19 11.76 3.78 -0.80
N ALA A 20 12.74 4.25 -1.58
CA ALA A 20 12.52 4.69 -2.96
C ALA A 20 12.01 3.53 -3.85
N GLU A 21 12.50 2.32 -3.62
CA GLU A 21 12.08 1.10 -4.29
C GLU A 21 10.59 0.78 -4.09
N THR A 22 10.05 1.07 -2.92
CA THR A 22 8.62 0.89 -2.62
C THR A 22 7.79 1.90 -3.39
N MET A 23 8.25 3.15 -3.45
CA MET A 23 7.59 4.17 -4.27
C MET A 23 7.62 3.79 -5.76
N GLN A 24 8.75 3.31 -6.27
CA GLN A 24 8.84 2.81 -7.65
C GLN A 24 7.85 1.67 -7.93
N ALA A 25 7.69 0.73 -6.99
CA ALA A 25 6.71 -0.34 -7.12
C ALA A 25 5.26 0.22 -7.15
N ILE A 26 4.92 1.17 -6.27
CA ILE A 26 3.59 1.82 -6.26
C ILE A 26 3.31 2.49 -7.60
N TYR A 27 4.27 3.26 -8.13
CA TYR A 27 4.12 3.92 -9.44
C TYR A 27 3.97 2.92 -10.59
N ARG A 28 4.72 1.81 -10.55
CA ARG A 28 4.62 0.73 -11.54
C ARG A 28 3.21 0.14 -11.59
N PHE A 29 2.63 -0.19 -10.43
CA PHE A 29 1.31 -0.84 -10.39
C PHE A 29 0.13 0.12 -10.55
N SER A 30 0.29 1.39 -10.19
CA SER A 30 -0.74 2.41 -10.38
C SER A 30 -0.73 3.06 -11.77
N GLY A 31 0.30 2.80 -12.60
CA GLY A 31 0.48 3.48 -13.88
C GLY A 31 0.68 5.00 -13.74
N GLY A 32 1.05 5.48 -12.55
CA GLY A 32 1.15 6.90 -12.25
C GLY A 32 -0.20 7.63 -12.11
N VAL A 33 -1.33 6.92 -12.13
CA VAL A 33 -2.66 7.51 -11.97
C VAL A 33 -2.84 7.94 -10.51
N PRO A 34 -3.12 9.22 -10.21
CA PRO A 34 -3.16 9.72 -8.82
C PRO A 34 -4.11 8.96 -7.91
N ARG A 35 -5.29 8.59 -8.42
CA ARG A 35 -6.27 7.78 -7.68
C ARG A 35 -5.70 6.42 -7.29
N ASP A 36 -5.06 5.76 -8.24
CA ASP A 36 -4.56 4.39 -8.04
C ASP A 36 -3.31 4.39 -7.17
N ILE A 37 -2.48 5.43 -7.23
CA ILE A 37 -1.38 5.65 -6.29
C ILE A 37 -1.91 5.61 -4.85
N ILE A 38 -3.00 6.33 -4.56
CA ILE A 38 -3.58 6.37 -3.22
C ILE A 38 -4.11 4.99 -2.83
N VAL A 39 -4.86 4.34 -3.70
CA VAL A 39 -5.46 3.01 -3.46
C VAL A 39 -4.37 1.97 -3.15
N VAL A 40 -3.35 1.89 -4.01
CA VAL A 40 -2.24 0.95 -3.86
C VAL A 40 -1.44 1.28 -2.59
N THR A 41 -1.20 2.55 -2.30
CA THR A 41 -0.49 2.98 -1.08
C THR A 41 -1.22 2.55 0.17
N GLU A 42 -2.53 2.80 0.26
CA GLU A 42 -3.32 2.41 1.42
C GLU A 42 -3.37 0.90 1.63
N ALA A 43 -3.49 0.13 0.54
CA ALA A 43 -3.44 -1.32 0.60
C ALA A 43 -2.05 -1.82 1.05
N THR A 44 -0.97 -1.25 0.51
CA THR A 44 0.41 -1.54 0.91
C THR A 44 0.63 -1.29 2.41
N MET A 45 0.10 -0.17 2.93
CA MET A 45 0.18 0.13 4.37
C MET A 45 -0.55 -0.92 5.22
N LYS A 46 -1.67 -1.46 4.75
CA LYS A 46 -2.39 -2.54 5.45
C LYS A 46 -1.57 -3.82 5.44
N GLU A 47 -0.98 -4.17 4.31
CA GLU A 47 -0.11 -5.35 4.18
C GLU A 47 1.11 -5.27 5.11
N ALA A 48 1.79 -4.12 5.21
CA ALA A 48 2.91 -3.96 6.11
C ALA A 48 2.50 -4.12 7.59
N PHE A 49 1.34 -3.57 7.96
CA PHE A 49 0.81 -3.71 9.32
C PHE A 49 0.43 -5.14 9.67
N LEU A 50 -0.18 -5.90 8.75
CA LEU A 50 -0.54 -7.30 8.97
C LEU A 50 0.70 -8.20 9.19
N ARG A 51 1.88 -7.70 8.85
CA ARG A 51 3.17 -8.38 9.00
C ARG A 51 4.02 -7.82 10.13
N ASP A 52 3.44 -6.95 10.97
CA ASP A 52 4.16 -6.24 12.02
C ASP A 52 5.44 -5.54 11.51
N SER A 53 5.42 -5.09 10.25
CA SER A 53 6.57 -4.41 9.65
C SER A 53 6.58 -2.93 10.02
N ASP A 54 7.76 -2.43 10.35
CA ASP A 54 8.06 -1.03 10.67
C ASP A 54 8.27 -0.17 9.41
N ARG A 55 8.37 -0.82 8.23
CA ARG A 55 8.66 -0.17 6.94
C ARG A 55 7.73 -0.66 5.84
N LEU A 56 7.57 0.15 4.81
CA LEU A 56 6.90 -0.28 3.59
C LEU A 56 7.96 -0.83 2.63
N LEU A 57 7.90 -2.12 2.35
CA LEU A 57 8.80 -2.82 1.44
C LEU A 57 8.09 -3.12 0.11
N PRO A 58 8.81 -3.31 -1.00
CA PRO A 58 8.22 -3.66 -2.30
C PRO A 58 7.30 -4.89 -2.24
N GLU A 59 7.67 -5.89 -1.45
CA GLU A 59 6.86 -7.10 -1.22
C GLU A 59 5.47 -6.81 -0.62
N HIS A 60 5.31 -5.72 0.13
CA HIS A 60 3.99 -5.31 0.62
C HIS A 60 3.12 -4.77 -0.51
N VAL A 61 3.74 -4.10 -1.49
CA VAL A 61 3.05 -3.56 -2.67
C VAL A 61 2.56 -4.71 -3.56
N GLU A 62 3.42 -5.68 -3.84
CA GLU A 62 3.07 -6.84 -4.66
C GLU A 62 1.87 -7.60 -4.09
N ARG A 63 1.88 -7.83 -2.77
CA ARG A 63 0.78 -8.52 -2.08
C ARG A 63 -0.49 -7.69 -2.03
N ALA A 64 -0.37 -6.39 -1.82
CA ALA A 64 -1.51 -5.47 -1.82
C ALA A 64 -2.18 -5.45 -3.20
N VAL A 65 -1.41 -5.43 -4.28
CA VAL A 65 -1.93 -5.47 -5.65
C VAL A 65 -2.58 -6.81 -5.94
N ALA A 66 -1.98 -7.92 -5.52
CA ALA A 66 -2.59 -9.24 -5.65
C ALA A 66 -3.93 -9.34 -4.89
N ASP A 67 -4.01 -8.83 -3.65
CA ASP A 67 -5.25 -8.75 -2.88
C ASP A 67 -6.31 -7.90 -3.61
N LEU A 68 -5.93 -6.70 -4.06
CA LEU A 68 -6.83 -5.81 -4.80
C LEU A 68 -7.37 -6.45 -6.08
N ALA A 69 -6.54 -7.17 -6.84
CA ALA A 69 -6.94 -7.86 -8.05
C ALA A 69 -7.86 -9.07 -7.77
N SER A 70 -7.69 -9.73 -6.62
CA SER A 70 -8.50 -10.89 -6.22
C SER A 70 -9.91 -10.53 -5.76
N ARG A 71 -10.17 -9.24 -5.48
CA ARG A 71 -11.50 -8.78 -5.07
C ARG A 71 -12.47 -8.91 -6.23
N LYS A 72 -13.35 -9.90 -6.15
CA LYS A 72 -14.53 -9.98 -7.02
C LYS A 72 -15.31 -8.67 -6.94
N SER A 73 -15.70 -8.15 -8.11
CA SER A 73 -16.69 -7.07 -8.17
C SER A 73 -17.95 -7.55 -7.46
N ARG A 74 -18.36 -6.82 -6.41
CA ARG A 74 -19.58 -7.11 -5.65
C ARG A 74 -20.85 -7.03 -6.51
N TYR A 75 -20.73 -6.52 -7.74
CA TYR A 75 -21.79 -6.37 -8.73
C TYR A 75 -21.71 -7.40 -9.88
N ALA A 76 -20.66 -8.22 -9.95
CA ALA A 76 -20.53 -9.20 -11.04
C ALA A 76 -21.49 -10.39 -10.90
N ASP A 77 -22.01 -10.64 -9.70
CA ASP A 77 -22.96 -11.74 -9.42
C ASP A 77 -24.43 -11.26 -9.38
N ALA A 78 -24.73 -10.02 -9.77
CA ALA A 78 -26.07 -9.41 -9.71
C ALA A 78 -26.70 -9.17 -11.10
N ALA A 79 -26.17 -9.78 -12.16
CA ALA A 79 -26.66 -9.65 -13.54
C ALA A 79 -27.11 -11.00 -14.11
#